data_AF-A0A7N8XM62-F1
#
_entry.id   AF-A0A7N8XM62-F1
#
_cell.length_a   1.000
_cell.length_b   1.000
_cell.length_c   1.000
_cell.angle_alpha   90.00
_cell.angle_beta   90.00
_cell.angle_gamma   90.00
#
_symmetry.space_group_name_H-M   'P 1'
#
loop_
_entity.id
_entity.type
_entity.pdbx_description
1 polymer ?
#
loop_
_entity_poly.entity_id
_entity_poly.type
_entity_poly.pdbx_seq_one_letter_code
_entity_poly.pdbx_strand_id
1 'polypeptide(L)'
;MERLEGYVFTALCSTNFLVSCLLFSRVTREQREPYMDELFHVPQAQKYCHGKFSEWDPMITTLPGLYLVSVGVIKPVVWLADLTGEVVCSTAMLRFINLLFNCGNLYLLYLLTCKLHLREKARTTSRRLLSALSLSTFPVLYFFNFLYYTDAGSTFFILFTYLMTLYGCHKASALLGVCSVLFRQSNIIWVVFCAGTLVASKMDEAWRVEHTKKRDEKSPSSQMNLSFSGAKKIMLFTVEFFTSPSHVKAVLLVAWPYAVVATSFLVFVVLNDGIVVGDRTSHEACLNFPQLFYFFSFTLFFSLPVSLCYYRILRFLQALKKQPLFFLFVTGVSLLLVWKFTFVHKYLLADNRHFPFYVWKRLFQRHELVRFFLVPAYVFAGWNFIESLKSRSLFWSLAFLVCLLAATVPQKLLEFRYFIVPYLMYRLHMPLPSLPRLIVEFVLYTAVNAATLYIFIAKTFHWSASTATQRFMW
;
A
#
# COMPACT_ATOMS: atom_id res chain seq x y z
N MET A 1 7.83 13.03 23.30
CA MET A 1 8.53 11.74 23.47
C MET A 1 9.26 11.82 24.80
N GLU A 2 9.14 10.81 25.64
CA GLU A 2 10.04 10.68 26.79
C GLU A 2 11.48 10.59 26.26
N ARG A 3 12.44 11.24 26.92
CA ARG A 3 13.82 11.38 26.42
C ARG A 3 14.45 10.02 26.06
N LEU A 4 14.12 8.97 26.83
CA LEU A 4 14.54 7.59 26.60
C LEU A 4 13.97 6.97 25.31
N GLU A 5 12.68 7.18 25.02
CA GLU A 5 12.04 6.70 23.79
C GLU A 5 12.71 7.30 22.55
N GLY A 6 13.08 8.58 22.62
CA GLY A 6 13.84 9.25 21.57
C GLY A 6 15.19 8.56 21.31
N TYR A 7 15.97 8.27 22.35
CA TYR A 7 17.26 7.59 22.19
C TYR A 7 17.12 6.17 21.62
N VAL A 8 16.16 5.39 22.11
CA VAL A 8 15.92 4.03 21.60
C VAL A 8 15.49 4.06 20.14
N PHE A 9 14.62 5.01 19.77
CA PHE A 9 14.17 5.16 18.40
C PHE A 9 15.30 5.58 17.45
N THR A 10 16.17 6.50 17.87
CA THR A 10 17.35 6.89 17.09
C THR A 10 18.30 5.70 16.90
N ALA A 11 18.59 4.95 17.97
CA ALA A 11 19.42 3.74 17.88
C ALA A 11 18.81 2.69 16.92
N LEU A 12 17.49 2.54 16.95
CA LEU A 12 16.76 1.67 16.02
C LEU A 12 16.89 2.13 14.57
N CYS A 13 16.72 3.42 14.30
CA CYS A 13 16.88 3.99 12.96
C CYS A 13 18.31 3.77 12.43
N SER A 14 19.33 4.04 13.25
CA SER A 14 20.73 3.83 12.90
C SER A 14 21.05 2.36 12.63
N THR A 15 20.52 1.45 13.45
CA THR A 15 20.70 0.00 13.27
C THR A 15 20.03 -0.49 11.98
N ASN A 16 18.78 -0.08 11.74
CA ASN A 16 18.06 -0.42 10.52
C ASN A 16 18.79 0.11 9.28
N PHE A 17 19.28 1.35 9.33
CA PHE A 17 20.06 1.93 8.24
C PHE A 17 21.37 1.17 8.00
N LEU A 18 22.13 0.86 9.05
CA LEU A 18 23.37 0.09 8.94
C LEU A 18 23.14 -1.29 8.31
N VAL A 19 22.17 -2.05 8.81
CA VAL A 19 21.81 -3.37 8.25
C VAL A 19 21.38 -3.24 6.79
N SER A 20 20.56 -2.23 6.48
CA SER A 20 20.11 -1.98 5.11
C SER A 20 21.29 -1.59 4.20
N CYS A 21 22.27 -0.80 4.67
CA CYS A 21 23.49 -0.47 3.93
C CYS A 21 24.36 -1.71 3.63
N LEU A 22 24.51 -2.63 4.59
CA LEU A 22 25.27 -3.87 4.40
C LEU A 22 24.61 -4.77 3.35
N LEU A 23 23.28 -4.92 3.42
CA LEU A 23 22.51 -5.66 2.42
C LEU A 23 22.56 -4.97 1.06
N PHE A 24 22.40 -3.66 1.02
CA PHE A 24 22.51 -2.83 -0.18
C PHE A 24 23.86 -3.02 -0.88
N SER A 25 24.96 -2.99 -0.11
CA SER A 25 26.31 -3.25 -0.62
C SER A 25 26.41 -4.66 -1.23
N ARG A 26 25.87 -5.67 -0.54
CA ARG A 26 25.85 -7.06 -1.05
C ARG A 26 25.05 -7.18 -2.35
N VAL A 27 23.84 -6.61 -2.41
CA VAL A 27 22.95 -6.64 -3.58
C VAL A 27 23.59 -5.91 -4.76
N THR A 28 24.10 -4.70 -4.53
CA THR A 28 24.75 -3.87 -5.58
C THR A 28 26.01 -4.53 -6.13
N ARG A 29 26.79 -5.23 -5.29
CA ARG A 29 27.98 -5.96 -5.73
C ARG A 29 27.63 -7.12 -6.68
N GLU A 30 26.52 -7.79 -6.42
CA GLU A 30 26.05 -8.97 -7.16
C GLU A 30 25.26 -8.62 -8.42
N GLN A 31 24.55 -7.50 -8.39
CA GLN A 31 23.80 -6.98 -9.52
C GLN A 31 24.28 -5.56 -9.81
N ARG A 32 25.44 -5.41 -10.45
CA ARG A 32 26.02 -4.08 -10.75
C ARG A 32 25.22 -3.33 -11.80
N GLU A 33 24.84 -4.03 -12.85
CA GLU A 33 24.08 -3.48 -13.97
C GLU A 33 22.61 -3.26 -13.60
N PRO A 34 21.94 -2.29 -14.26
CA PRO A 34 20.49 -2.12 -14.12
C PRO A 34 19.76 -3.44 -14.41
N TYR A 35 18.85 -3.81 -13.52
CA TYR A 35 18.07 -5.03 -13.62
C TYR A 35 16.60 -4.73 -13.87
N MET A 36 15.97 -5.45 -14.81
CA MET A 36 14.53 -5.35 -15.08
C MET A 36 14.11 -3.95 -15.50
N ASP A 37 13.16 -3.34 -14.79
CA ASP A 37 12.66 -2.00 -15.12
C ASP A 37 13.75 -0.93 -14.93
N GLU A 38 14.81 -1.21 -14.17
CA GLU A 38 15.97 -0.31 -14.07
C GLU A 38 16.66 -0.09 -15.41
N LEU A 39 16.53 -1.03 -16.37
CA LEU A 39 17.04 -0.85 -17.74
C LEU A 39 16.45 0.39 -18.41
N PHE A 40 15.24 0.80 -18.03
CA PHE A 40 14.60 2.03 -18.49
C PHE A 40 14.78 3.17 -17.47
N HIS A 41 14.62 2.88 -16.17
CA HIS A 41 14.66 3.92 -15.14
C HIS A 41 16.05 4.54 -14.93
N VAL A 42 17.13 3.75 -14.97
CA VAL A 42 18.50 4.25 -14.72
C VAL A 42 18.97 5.18 -15.84
N PRO A 43 18.91 4.80 -17.14
CA PRO A 43 19.29 5.71 -18.21
C PRO A 43 18.45 7.00 -18.22
N GLN A 44 17.15 6.90 -17.92
CA GLN A 44 16.28 8.09 -17.83
C GLN A 44 16.71 9.04 -16.71
N ALA A 45 17.03 8.51 -15.52
CA ALA A 45 17.54 9.33 -14.42
C ALA A 45 18.88 9.99 -14.79
N GLN A 46 19.77 9.25 -15.46
CA GLN A 46 21.04 9.77 -15.94
C GLN A 46 20.84 10.91 -16.95
N LYS A 47 19.89 10.82 -17.89
CA LYS A 47 19.55 11.94 -18.80
C LYS A 47 19.18 13.20 -18.02
N TYR A 48 18.34 13.08 -16.99
CA TYR A 48 17.97 14.23 -16.15
C TYR A 48 19.17 14.76 -15.35
N CYS A 49 20.07 13.87 -14.88
CA CYS A 49 21.33 14.30 -14.28
C CYS A 49 22.21 15.11 -15.25
N HIS A 50 22.13 14.89 -16.55
CA HIS A 50 22.82 15.69 -17.57
C HIS A 50 22.03 16.96 -17.99
N GLY A 51 20.93 17.29 -17.30
CA GLY A 51 20.10 18.45 -17.62
C GLY A 51 19.11 18.23 -18.77
N LYS A 52 19.01 17.02 -19.32
CA LYS A 52 18.13 16.68 -20.45
C LYS A 52 16.72 16.34 -19.97
N PHE A 53 16.02 17.33 -19.42
CA PHE A 53 14.67 17.16 -18.87
C PHE A 53 13.56 17.01 -19.93
N SER A 54 13.87 17.31 -21.19
CA SER A 54 12.93 17.19 -22.32
C SER A 54 12.94 15.81 -22.99
N GLU A 55 13.90 14.94 -22.66
CA GLU A 55 13.97 13.58 -23.21
C GLU A 55 13.21 12.59 -22.31
N TRP A 56 12.38 11.73 -22.90
CA TRP A 56 11.62 10.71 -22.17
C TRP A 56 11.65 9.36 -22.91
N ASP A 57 11.94 8.28 -22.19
CA ASP A 57 11.86 6.92 -22.73
C ASP A 57 10.37 6.47 -22.81
N PRO A 58 9.86 6.11 -24.00
CA PRO A 58 8.46 5.76 -24.20
C PRO A 58 8.05 4.45 -23.50
N MET A 59 9.00 3.61 -23.07
CA MET A 59 8.71 2.39 -22.32
C MET A 59 8.38 2.67 -20.84
N ILE A 60 8.71 3.86 -20.33
CA ILE A 60 8.42 4.23 -18.95
C ILE A 60 6.96 4.63 -18.81
N THR A 61 6.25 3.87 -18.00
CA THR A 61 4.82 4.05 -17.76
C THR A 61 4.50 4.93 -16.56
N THR A 62 5.47 5.16 -15.67
CA THR A 62 5.33 6.00 -14.46
C THR A 62 5.56 7.49 -14.74
N LEU A 63 5.25 8.35 -13.77
CA LEU A 63 5.57 9.78 -13.82
C LEU A 63 7.03 10.04 -13.36
N PRO A 64 7.60 11.25 -13.61
CA PRO A 64 9.03 11.53 -13.42
C PRO A 64 9.49 11.68 -11.95
N GLY A 65 8.63 11.43 -10.95
CA GLY A 65 8.89 11.75 -9.54
C GLY A 65 10.15 11.10 -8.99
N LEU A 66 10.43 9.83 -9.35
CA LEU A 66 11.64 9.13 -8.93
C LEU A 66 12.91 9.87 -9.41
N TYR A 67 12.92 10.31 -10.66
CA TYR A 67 14.07 10.96 -11.28
C TYR A 67 14.26 12.38 -10.74
N LEU A 68 13.18 13.14 -10.62
CA LEU A 68 13.23 14.51 -10.09
C LEU A 68 13.77 14.54 -8.67
N VAL A 69 13.30 13.63 -7.80
CA VAL A 69 13.84 13.54 -6.44
C VAL A 69 15.29 13.05 -6.44
N SER A 70 15.62 12.07 -7.27
CA SER A 70 17.00 11.57 -7.34
C SER A 70 17.99 12.65 -7.75
N VAL A 71 17.69 13.40 -8.81
CA VAL A 71 18.53 14.53 -9.26
C VAL A 71 18.56 15.64 -8.22
N GLY A 72 17.40 15.98 -7.64
CA GLY A 72 17.27 17.01 -6.61
C GLY A 72 18.05 16.72 -5.33
N VAL A 73 18.30 15.45 -5.02
CA VAL A 73 19.15 15.03 -3.89
C VAL A 73 20.61 14.88 -4.33
N ILE A 74 20.87 14.21 -5.45
CA ILE A 74 22.24 13.87 -5.90
C ILE A 74 23.02 15.12 -6.28
N LYS A 75 22.45 16.04 -7.08
CA LYS A 75 23.19 17.20 -7.59
C LYS A 75 23.72 18.13 -6.49
N PRO A 76 22.92 18.52 -5.47
CA PRO A 76 23.45 19.29 -4.35
C PRO A 76 24.55 18.56 -3.58
N VAL A 77 24.40 17.24 -3.35
CA VAL A 77 25.42 16.44 -2.64
C VAL A 77 26.72 16.39 -3.44
N VAL A 78 26.64 16.17 -4.75
CA VAL A 78 27.79 16.15 -5.66
C VAL A 78 28.50 17.50 -5.69
N TRP A 79 27.74 18.59 -5.72
CA TRP A 79 28.30 19.95 -5.67
C TRP A 79 28.98 20.24 -4.32
N LEU A 80 28.39 19.83 -3.20
CA LEU A 80 28.96 20.01 -1.86
C LEU A 80 30.21 19.15 -1.60
N ALA A 81 30.26 17.95 -2.18
CA ALA A 81 31.32 16.98 -1.96
C ALA A 81 32.42 17.00 -3.05
N ASP A 82 32.34 17.96 -3.98
CA ASP A 82 33.25 18.11 -5.14
C ASP A 82 33.48 16.81 -5.92
N LEU A 83 32.40 16.04 -6.10
CA LEU A 83 32.44 14.77 -6.81
C LEU A 83 32.39 15.02 -8.32
N THR A 84 33.40 14.56 -9.05
CA THR A 84 33.45 14.66 -10.53
C THR A 84 33.50 13.29 -11.19
N GLY A 85 33.09 13.22 -12.46
CA GLY A 85 33.20 12.01 -13.31
C GLY A 85 31.99 11.08 -13.28
N GLU A 86 32.17 9.86 -13.79
CA GLU A 86 31.10 8.86 -14.02
C GLU A 86 30.44 8.31 -12.75
N VAL A 87 30.96 8.67 -11.57
CA VAL A 87 30.37 8.29 -10.27
C VAL A 87 29.02 8.99 -10.03
N VAL A 88 28.85 10.18 -10.61
CA VAL A 88 27.65 11.00 -10.48
C VAL A 88 26.46 10.32 -11.18
N CYS A 89 25.41 10.03 -10.42
CA CYS A 89 24.23 9.30 -10.91
C CYS A 89 24.54 7.90 -11.47
N SER A 90 25.58 7.26 -10.94
CA SER A 90 25.77 5.81 -11.11
C SER A 90 24.56 5.03 -10.60
N THR A 91 24.35 3.81 -11.11
CA THR A 91 23.29 2.90 -10.68
C THR A 91 23.24 2.75 -9.16
N ALA A 92 24.40 2.63 -8.51
CA ALA A 92 24.51 2.54 -7.06
C ALA A 92 23.98 3.80 -6.35
N MET A 93 24.37 5.00 -6.82
CA MET A 93 23.92 6.26 -6.22
C MET A 93 22.42 6.47 -6.39
N LEU A 94 21.87 6.08 -7.55
CA LEU A 94 20.43 6.12 -7.81
C LEU A 94 19.67 5.15 -6.89
N ARG A 95 20.11 3.89 -6.78
CA ARG A 95 19.49 2.93 -5.85
C ARG A 95 19.59 3.39 -4.38
N PHE A 96 20.66 4.09 -4.00
CA PHE A 96 20.82 4.62 -2.65
C PHE A 96 19.71 5.61 -2.26
N ILE A 97 19.06 6.28 -3.22
CA ILE A 97 17.90 7.13 -2.95
C ILE A 97 16.75 6.33 -2.32
N ASN A 98 16.53 5.09 -2.75
CA ASN A 98 15.51 4.22 -2.14
C ASN A 98 15.88 3.80 -0.72
N LEU A 99 17.17 3.71 -0.40
CA LEU A 99 17.64 3.48 0.96
C LEU A 99 17.35 4.67 1.88
N LEU A 100 17.44 5.90 1.37
CA LEU A 100 17.02 7.10 2.12
C LEU A 100 15.51 7.10 2.38
N PHE A 101 14.71 6.70 1.38
CA PHE A 101 13.27 6.53 1.57
C PHE A 101 12.94 5.45 2.60
N ASN A 102 13.72 4.36 2.70
CA ASN A 102 13.54 3.35 3.75
C ASN A 102 13.65 3.95 5.16
N CYS A 103 14.65 4.80 5.42
CA CYS A 103 14.77 5.51 6.69
C CYS A 103 13.58 6.44 6.94
N GLY A 104 13.17 7.18 5.91
CA GLY A 104 11.98 8.04 5.97
C GLY A 104 10.70 7.26 6.25
N ASN A 105 10.54 6.08 5.64
CA ASN A 105 9.39 5.20 5.83
C ASN A 105 9.31 4.69 7.27
N LEU A 106 10.43 4.22 7.85
CA LEU A 106 10.48 3.85 9.28
C LEU A 106 10.09 5.03 10.18
N TYR A 107 10.60 6.22 9.88
CA TYR A 107 10.27 7.43 10.62
C TYR A 107 8.78 7.77 10.57
N LEU A 108 8.20 7.82 9.38
CA LEU A 108 6.79 8.13 9.18
C LEU A 108 5.88 7.05 9.77
N LEU A 109 6.22 5.77 9.64
CA LEU A 109 5.46 4.67 10.24
C LEU A 109 5.43 4.76 11.76
N TYR A 110 6.55 5.14 12.39
CA TYR A 110 6.60 5.40 13.82
C TYR A 110 5.69 6.58 14.21
N LEU A 111 5.80 7.72 13.52
CA LEU A 111 4.95 8.89 13.80
C LEU A 111 3.45 8.60 13.58
N LEU A 112 3.10 7.89 12.52
CA LEU A 112 1.73 7.46 12.24
C LEU A 112 1.21 6.52 13.33
N THR A 113 2.03 5.55 13.77
CA THR A 113 1.66 4.65 14.86
C THR A 113 1.44 5.41 16.16
N CYS A 114 2.31 6.38 16.47
CA CYS A 114 2.13 7.27 17.61
C CYS A 114 0.81 8.05 17.53
N LYS A 115 0.53 8.67 16.37
CA LYS A 115 -0.67 9.51 16.14
C LYS A 115 -1.98 8.70 16.18
N LEU A 116 -2.00 7.52 15.58
CA LEU A 116 -3.21 6.69 15.47
C LEU A 116 -3.56 5.97 16.78
N HIS A 117 -2.57 5.70 17.64
CA HIS A 117 -2.73 4.90 18.87
C HIS A 117 -2.47 5.70 20.15
N LEU A 118 -2.63 7.03 20.12
CA LEU A 118 -2.37 7.96 21.24
C LEU A 118 -3.08 7.59 22.56
N ARG A 119 -4.25 6.94 22.48
CA ARG A 119 -5.08 6.64 23.67
C ARG A 119 -4.60 5.41 24.47
N GLU A 120 -3.67 4.61 23.94
CA GLU A 120 -3.09 3.46 24.65
C GLU A 120 -1.91 3.92 25.54
N LYS A 121 -2.16 4.25 26.82
CA LYS A 121 -1.18 4.79 27.79
C LYS A 121 0.07 3.90 28.01
N ALA A 122 1.23 4.55 28.10
CA ALA A 122 2.53 4.21 28.73
C ALA A 122 3.23 2.85 28.49
N ARG A 123 2.56 1.69 28.46
CA ARG A 123 3.19 0.36 28.21
C ARG A 123 3.43 0.07 26.72
N THR A 124 3.54 1.11 25.91
CA THR A 124 3.31 1.08 24.45
C THR A 124 4.54 1.40 23.61
N THR A 125 5.63 1.91 24.17
CA THR A 125 6.81 2.34 23.39
C THR A 125 7.43 1.20 22.58
N SER A 126 7.80 0.08 23.21
CA SER A 126 8.38 -1.08 22.51
C SER A 126 7.44 -1.68 21.47
N ARG A 127 6.12 -1.64 21.73
CA ARG A 127 5.09 -2.09 20.76
C ARG A 127 5.04 -1.16 19.55
N ARG A 128 5.08 0.17 19.75
CA ARG A 128 5.09 1.16 18.66
C ARG A 128 6.36 1.04 17.83
N LEU A 129 7.51 0.96 18.48
CA LEU A 129 8.82 0.83 17.84
C LEU A 129 8.90 -0.45 17.02
N LEU A 130 8.54 -1.60 17.60
CA LEU A 130 8.58 -2.87 16.88
C LEU A 130 7.54 -2.93 15.76
N SER A 131 6.34 -2.37 15.96
CA SER A 131 5.35 -2.29 14.88
C SER A 131 5.85 -1.41 13.73
N ALA A 132 6.47 -0.25 14.01
CA ALA A 132 7.04 0.61 12.97
C ALA A 132 8.19 -0.09 12.23
N LEU A 133 9.06 -0.77 12.97
CA LEU A 133 10.15 -1.57 12.40
C LEU A 133 9.62 -2.66 11.49
N SER A 134 8.71 -3.52 11.97
CA SER A 134 8.09 -4.58 11.18
C SER A 134 7.43 -4.05 9.92
N LEU A 135 6.70 -2.93 9.99
CA LEU A 135 6.07 -2.35 8.81
C LEU A 135 7.10 -1.74 7.83
N SER A 136 8.20 -1.18 8.33
CA SER A 136 9.28 -0.66 7.46
C SER A 136 10.07 -1.76 6.77
N THR A 137 10.19 -2.92 7.42
CA THR A 137 10.82 -4.13 6.87
C THR A 137 9.80 -5.07 6.22
N PHE A 138 8.61 -4.56 5.87
CA PHE A 138 7.59 -5.34 5.19
C PHE A 138 8.15 -5.97 3.90
N PRO A 139 8.07 -7.29 3.70
CA PRO A 139 9.02 -7.95 2.79
C PRO A 139 9.00 -7.51 1.33
N VAL A 140 7.81 -7.21 0.79
CA VAL A 140 7.71 -6.72 -0.59
C VAL A 140 8.34 -5.34 -0.71
N LEU A 141 7.99 -4.41 0.18
CA LEU A 141 8.56 -3.05 0.18
C LEU A 141 10.07 -3.08 0.42
N TYR A 142 10.53 -3.85 1.41
CA TYR A 142 11.92 -3.87 1.84
C TYR A 142 12.87 -4.36 0.73
N PHE A 143 12.44 -5.32 -0.08
CA PHE A 143 13.21 -5.78 -1.23
C PHE A 143 13.45 -4.67 -2.27
N PHE A 144 12.41 -3.90 -2.61
CA PHE A 144 12.52 -2.80 -3.57
C PHE A 144 13.28 -1.58 -3.05
N ASN A 145 13.63 -1.55 -1.75
CA ASN A 145 14.54 -0.52 -1.23
C ASN A 145 15.97 -0.67 -1.77
N PHE A 146 16.34 -1.84 -2.30
CA PHE A 146 17.69 -2.13 -2.80
C PHE A 146 17.84 -2.00 -4.32
N LEU A 147 16.75 -1.74 -5.03
CA LEU A 147 16.71 -1.52 -6.48
C LEU A 147 16.11 -0.14 -6.77
N TYR A 148 16.36 0.42 -7.95
CA TYR A 148 15.94 1.76 -8.34
C TYR A 148 14.53 1.76 -8.91
N TYR A 149 13.58 1.65 -7.98
CA TYR A 149 12.16 1.44 -8.25
C TYR A 149 11.30 2.52 -7.57
N THR A 150 10.09 2.75 -8.07
CA THR A 150 9.21 3.82 -7.57
C THR A 150 8.58 3.54 -6.20
N ASP A 151 8.60 2.29 -5.71
CA ASP A 151 7.78 1.84 -4.58
C ASP A 151 8.17 2.48 -3.24
N ALA A 152 9.46 2.65 -2.97
CA ALA A 152 9.96 3.20 -1.71
C ALA A 152 9.53 4.66 -1.54
N GLY A 153 9.77 5.50 -2.55
CA GLY A 153 9.37 6.90 -2.56
C GLY A 153 7.85 7.10 -2.65
N SER A 154 7.16 6.27 -3.46
CA SER A 154 5.70 6.23 -3.51
C SER A 154 5.09 6.02 -2.12
N THR A 155 5.60 5.03 -1.39
CA THR A 155 5.15 4.74 -0.02
C THR A 155 5.44 5.90 0.92
N PHE A 156 6.64 6.47 0.86
CA PHE A 156 7.04 7.61 1.69
C PHE A 156 6.10 8.79 1.55
N PHE A 157 5.84 9.25 0.32
CA PHE A 157 4.98 10.40 0.11
C PHE A 157 3.52 10.13 0.47
N ILE A 158 3.00 8.90 0.28
CA ILE A 158 1.65 8.56 0.75
C ILE A 158 1.55 8.53 2.26
N LEU A 159 2.51 7.92 2.97
CA LEU A 159 2.53 7.92 4.43
C LEU A 159 2.62 9.34 4.98
N PHE A 160 3.43 10.20 4.35
CA PHE A 160 3.57 11.60 4.77
C PHE A 160 2.30 12.41 4.49
N THR A 161 1.70 12.22 3.31
CA THR A 161 0.39 12.79 2.95
C THR A 161 -0.65 12.43 4.01
N TYR A 162 -0.73 11.15 4.37
CA TYR A 162 -1.67 10.67 5.38
C TYR A 162 -1.38 11.24 6.78
N LEU A 163 -0.11 11.32 7.18
CA LEU A 163 0.29 11.92 8.45
C LEU A 163 -0.16 13.39 8.53
N MET A 164 0.08 14.19 7.48
CA MET A 164 -0.37 15.58 7.43
C MET A 164 -1.89 15.72 7.44
N THR A 165 -2.62 14.79 6.82
CA THR A 165 -4.09 14.71 6.94
C THR A 165 -4.52 14.55 8.39
N LEU A 166 -3.88 13.63 9.14
CA LEU A 166 -4.19 13.38 10.56
C LEU A 166 -3.81 14.55 11.48
N TYR A 167 -2.88 15.40 11.08
CA TYR A 167 -2.54 16.64 11.79
C TYR A 167 -3.42 17.83 11.41
N GLY A 168 -4.31 17.70 10.42
CA GLY A 168 -5.15 18.80 9.94
C GLY A 168 -4.43 19.76 8.97
N CYS A 169 -3.20 19.43 8.55
CA CYS A 169 -2.40 20.25 7.62
C CYS A 169 -2.76 19.90 6.16
N HIS A 170 -3.99 20.18 5.74
CA HIS A 170 -4.55 19.71 4.46
C HIS A 170 -3.82 20.25 3.21
N LYS A 171 -3.32 21.49 3.26
CA LYS A 171 -2.54 22.06 2.14
C LYS A 171 -1.21 21.32 1.94
N ALA A 172 -0.47 21.09 3.03
CA ALA A 172 0.79 20.34 3.00
C ALA A 172 0.54 18.87 2.60
N SER A 173 -0.54 18.28 3.11
CA SER A 173 -0.98 16.94 2.70
C SER A 173 -1.22 16.86 1.19
N ALA A 174 -1.99 17.80 0.61
CA ALA A 174 -2.24 17.81 -0.83
C ALA A 174 -0.96 17.99 -1.66
N LEU A 175 -0.03 18.86 -1.23
CA LEU A 175 1.27 19.03 -1.91
C LEU A 175 2.09 17.74 -1.90
N LEU A 176 2.20 17.07 -0.75
CA LEU A 176 2.86 15.77 -0.66
C LEU A 176 2.11 14.70 -1.47
N GLY A 177 0.78 14.83 -1.58
CA GLY A 177 -0.07 14.01 -2.43
C GLY A 177 0.31 14.15 -3.91
N VAL A 178 0.57 15.37 -4.39
CA VAL A 178 1.12 15.60 -5.74
C VAL A 178 2.45 14.87 -5.91
N CYS A 179 3.38 15.01 -4.96
CA CYS A 179 4.66 14.29 -5.00
C CYS A 179 4.44 12.77 -5.08
N SER A 180 3.48 12.22 -4.34
CA SER A 180 3.16 10.79 -4.41
C SER A 180 2.64 10.36 -5.78
N VAL A 181 1.76 11.18 -6.40
CA VAL A 181 1.21 10.92 -7.74
C VAL A 181 2.33 10.93 -8.78
N LEU A 182 3.30 11.84 -8.64
CA LEU A 182 4.47 11.89 -9.52
C LEU A 182 5.34 10.64 -9.44
N PHE A 183 5.32 9.87 -8.34
CA PHE A 183 5.98 8.55 -8.31
C PHE A 183 5.16 7.49 -9.01
N ARG A 184 3.84 7.46 -8.77
CA ARG A 184 2.91 6.48 -9.35
C ARG A 184 1.54 7.09 -9.52
N GLN A 185 0.94 6.99 -10.70
CA GLN A 185 -0.38 7.60 -10.97
C GLN A 185 -1.49 7.01 -10.09
N SER A 186 -1.40 5.71 -9.78
CA SER A 186 -2.34 5.02 -8.90
C SER A 186 -2.41 5.60 -7.48
N ASN A 187 -1.41 6.39 -7.05
CA ASN A 187 -1.41 7.06 -5.76
C ASN A 187 -2.51 8.11 -5.62
N ILE A 188 -3.12 8.57 -6.72
CA ILE A 188 -4.28 9.47 -6.66
C ILE A 188 -5.41 8.87 -5.80
N ILE A 189 -5.56 7.55 -5.82
CA ILE A 189 -6.57 6.82 -5.04
C ILE A 189 -6.34 7.02 -3.54
N TRP A 190 -5.08 7.08 -3.10
CA TRP A 190 -4.71 7.28 -1.70
C TRP A 190 -4.79 8.76 -1.27
N VAL A 191 -4.64 9.69 -2.21
CA VAL A 191 -4.99 11.11 -1.99
C VAL A 191 -6.51 11.27 -1.80
N VAL A 192 -7.31 10.60 -2.65
CA VAL A 192 -8.77 10.52 -2.50
C VAL A 192 -9.16 9.84 -1.19
N PHE A 193 -8.44 8.79 -0.77
CA PHE A 193 -8.64 8.17 0.54
C PHE A 193 -8.42 9.18 1.67
N CYS A 194 -7.38 10.02 1.61
CA CYS A 194 -7.16 11.08 2.59
C CYS A 194 -8.32 12.09 2.64
N ALA A 195 -8.86 12.49 1.50
CA ALA A 195 -10.08 13.31 1.47
C ALA A 195 -11.29 12.56 2.07
N GLY A 196 -11.42 11.28 1.72
CA GLY A 196 -12.47 10.38 2.20
C GLY A 196 -12.46 10.19 3.72
N THR A 197 -11.30 10.18 4.37
CA THR A 197 -11.24 10.10 5.85
C THR A 197 -11.75 11.38 6.52
N LEU A 198 -11.58 12.54 5.88
CA LEU A 198 -12.12 13.82 6.36
C LEU A 198 -13.65 13.85 6.25
N VAL A 199 -14.16 13.43 5.08
CA VAL A 199 -15.60 13.27 4.86
C VAL A 199 -16.18 12.28 5.86
N ALA A 200 -15.55 11.12 6.02
CA ALA A 200 -15.96 10.10 6.98
C ALA A 200 -16.00 10.64 8.41
N SER A 201 -15.00 11.41 8.84
CA SER A 201 -14.99 12.04 10.17
C SER A 201 -16.17 13.00 10.36
N LYS A 202 -16.52 13.79 9.34
CA LYS A 202 -17.68 14.71 9.40
C LYS A 202 -19.01 13.98 9.39
N MET A 203 -19.11 12.90 8.62
CA MET A 203 -20.27 12.01 8.63
C MET A 203 -20.43 11.32 9.99
N ASP A 204 -19.33 10.86 10.60
CA ASP A 204 -19.34 10.26 11.95
C ASP A 204 -19.81 11.26 13.01
N GLU A 205 -19.33 12.51 12.95
CA GLU A 205 -19.76 13.59 13.84
C GLU A 205 -21.28 13.84 13.72
N ALA A 206 -21.77 14.03 12.48
CA ALA A 206 -23.19 14.27 12.21
C ALA A 206 -24.08 13.08 12.62
N TRP A 207 -23.66 11.86 12.26
CA TRP A 207 -24.38 10.62 12.60
C TRP A 207 -24.52 10.44 14.11
N ARG A 208 -23.46 10.73 14.88
CA ARG A 208 -23.50 10.65 16.34
C ARG A 208 -24.48 11.67 16.95
N VAL A 209 -24.52 12.90 16.43
CA VAL A 209 -25.44 13.93 16.92
C VAL A 209 -26.90 13.51 16.68
N GLU A 210 -27.22 13.00 15.50
CA GLU A 210 -28.57 12.54 15.17
C GLU A 210 -29.00 11.35 16.06
N HIS A 211 -28.08 10.42 16.30
CA HIS A 211 -28.34 9.27 17.17
C HIS A 211 -28.48 9.63 18.65
N THR A 212 -27.73 10.62 19.17
CA THR A 212 -27.90 11.08 20.54
C THR A 212 -29.26 11.75 20.72
N LYS A 213 -29.67 12.63 19.78
CA LYS A 213 -31.01 13.25 19.80
C LYS A 213 -32.14 12.22 19.84
N LYS A 214 -32.04 11.15 19.04
CA LYS A 214 -33.03 10.07 19.01
C LYS A 214 -32.98 9.14 20.23
N ARG A 215 -31.85 9.05 20.94
CA ARG A 215 -31.68 8.19 22.13
C ARG A 215 -32.21 8.85 23.40
N ASP A 216 -32.21 10.18 23.47
CA ASP A 216 -32.87 10.93 24.55
C ASP A 216 -34.40 10.80 24.48
N GLU A 217 -34.96 10.42 23.32
CA GLU A 217 -36.41 10.17 23.15
C GLU A 217 -36.83 8.68 23.33
N LYS A 218 -35.90 7.72 23.41
CA LYS A 218 -36.13 6.27 23.74
C LYS A 218 -34.80 5.47 23.83
N SER A 219 -34.66 4.59 24.83
CA SER A 219 -33.49 3.70 25.05
C SER A 219 -33.81 2.20 24.89
N PRO A 220 -32.84 1.25 24.85
CA PRO A 220 -31.45 1.31 24.36
C PRO A 220 -31.09 0.23 23.30
N SER A 221 -29.96 0.49 22.62
CA SER A 221 -29.08 -0.46 21.91
C SER A 221 -29.61 -1.28 20.73
N SER A 222 -29.45 -0.76 19.51
CA SER A 222 -29.24 -1.62 18.34
C SER A 222 -27.75 -1.62 17.98
N GLN A 223 -27.05 -2.68 18.37
CA GLN A 223 -25.84 -3.07 17.66
C GLN A 223 -26.18 -3.15 16.16
N MET A 224 -25.30 -2.56 15.35
CA MET A 224 -25.47 -2.35 13.92
C MET A 224 -25.54 -3.70 13.20
N ASN A 225 -26.74 -4.23 13.00
CA ASN A 225 -26.94 -5.40 12.15
C ASN A 225 -26.84 -4.95 10.69
N LEU A 226 -25.98 -5.62 9.91
CA LEU A 226 -25.90 -5.56 8.43
C LEU A 226 -27.18 -6.13 7.76
N SER A 227 -28.34 -5.81 8.32
CA SER A 227 -29.65 -6.10 7.76
C SER A 227 -29.99 -5.03 6.71
N PHE A 228 -30.85 -5.38 5.75
CA PHE A 228 -31.36 -4.49 4.71
C PHE A 228 -31.89 -3.15 5.27
N SER A 229 -32.53 -3.18 6.44
CA SER A 229 -33.01 -1.99 7.15
C SER A 229 -31.86 -1.06 7.60
N GLY A 230 -30.72 -1.63 8.03
CA GLY A 230 -29.53 -0.87 8.39
C GLY A 230 -28.88 -0.20 7.17
N ALA A 231 -28.77 -0.93 6.05
CA ALA A 231 -28.25 -0.39 4.80
C ALA A 231 -29.11 0.77 4.26
N LYS A 232 -30.44 0.63 4.30
CA LYS A 232 -31.38 1.70 3.91
C LYS A 232 -31.20 2.96 4.77
N LYS A 233 -31.04 2.83 6.09
CA LYS A 233 -30.80 3.96 6.99
C LYS A 233 -29.49 4.70 6.66
N ILE A 234 -28.41 3.96 6.42
CA ILE A 234 -27.11 4.54 6.04
C ILE A 234 -27.22 5.29 4.72
N MET A 235 -27.92 4.71 3.73
CA MET A 235 -28.11 5.33 2.42
C MET A 235 -28.90 6.64 2.53
N LEU A 236 -30.03 6.64 3.24
CA LEU A 236 -30.85 7.83 3.45
C LEU A 236 -30.06 8.96 4.13
N PHE A 237 -29.36 8.65 5.22
CA PHE A 237 -28.50 9.63 5.89
C PHE A 237 -27.38 10.15 4.99
N THR A 238 -26.77 9.28 4.18
CA THR A 238 -25.71 9.71 3.26
C THR A 238 -26.25 10.74 2.26
N VAL A 239 -27.44 10.50 1.71
CA VAL A 239 -28.12 11.46 0.82
C VAL A 239 -28.46 12.76 1.56
N GLU A 240 -29.01 12.68 2.76
CA GLU A 240 -29.32 13.87 3.58
C GLU A 240 -28.06 14.68 3.93
N PHE A 241 -26.97 14.00 4.26
CA PHE A 241 -25.69 14.62 4.57
C PHE A 241 -25.14 15.42 3.39
N PHE A 242 -25.16 14.85 2.18
CA PHE A 242 -24.65 15.51 0.97
C PHE A 242 -25.64 16.52 0.34
N THR A 243 -26.91 16.52 0.75
CA THR A 243 -27.90 17.54 0.32
C THR A 243 -27.98 18.72 1.28
N SER A 244 -27.56 18.55 2.53
CA SER A 244 -27.51 19.63 3.52
C SER A 244 -26.40 20.67 3.21
N PRO A 245 -26.74 21.95 2.95
CA PRO A 245 -25.76 22.97 2.59
C PRO A 245 -24.68 23.21 3.67
N SER A 246 -25.04 23.05 4.94
CA SER A 246 -24.11 23.27 6.06
C SER A 246 -23.04 22.19 6.12
N HIS A 247 -23.41 20.92 5.96
CA HIS A 247 -22.49 19.79 5.91
C HIS A 247 -21.59 19.85 4.67
N VAL A 248 -22.16 20.16 3.50
CA VAL A 248 -21.40 20.32 2.25
C VAL A 248 -20.38 21.45 2.38
N LYS A 249 -20.78 22.61 2.92
CA LYS A 249 -19.84 23.72 3.17
C LYS A 249 -18.71 23.31 4.11
N ALA A 250 -19.01 22.59 5.19
CA ALA A 250 -18.01 22.12 6.13
C ALA A 250 -17.00 21.14 5.49
N VAL A 251 -17.47 20.24 4.62
CA VAL A 251 -16.60 19.32 3.87
C VAL A 251 -15.73 20.09 2.88
N LEU A 252 -16.31 20.98 2.07
CA LEU A 252 -15.58 21.74 1.04
C LEU A 252 -14.45 22.59 1.64
N LEU A 253 -14.69 23.23 2.79
CA LEU A 253 -13.67 24.07 3.46
C LEU A 253 -12.39 23.30 3.82
N VAL A 254 -12.50 21.99 4.06
CA VAL A 254 -11.38 21.14 4.49
C VAL A 254 -10.83 20.31 3.33
N ALA A 255 -11.70 19.85 2.43
CA ALA A 255 -11.35 18.92 1.36
C ALA A 255 -10.85 19.58 0.06
N TRP A 256 -11.02 20.91 -0.10
CA TRP A 256 -10.65 21.60 -1.34
C TRP A 256 -9.19 21.37 -1.81
N PRO A 257 -8.15 21.27 -0.95
CA PRO A 257 -6.78 21.05 -1.44
C PRO A 257 -6.66 19.71 -2.16
N TYR A 258 -7.35 18.68 -1.67
CA TYR A 258 -7.39 17.36 -2.31
C TYR A 258 -8.23 17.37 -3.59
N ALA A 259 -9.32 18.14 -3.60
CA ALA A 259 -10.15 18.31 -4.80
C ALA A 259 -9.34 18.93 -5.95
N VAL A 260 -8.49 19.93 -5.66
CA VAL A 260 -7.59 20.53 -6.66
C VAL A 260 -6.64 19.47 -7.24
N VAL A 261 -6.06 18.61 -6.41
CA VAL A 261 -5.18 17.52 -6.89
C VAL A 261 -5.95 16.51 -7.74
N ALA A 262 -7.15 16.10 -7.31
CA ALA A 262 -8.00 15.18 -8.05
C ALA A 262 -8.43 15.76 -9.41
N THR A 263 -8.89 17.00 -9.45
CA THR A 263 -9.27 17.68 -10.70
C THR A 263 -8.07 17.85 -11.62
N SER A 264 -6.90 18.24 -11.09
CA SER A 264 -5.67 18.37 -11.90
C SER A 264 -5.27 17.02 -12.50
N PHE A 265 -5.41 15.93 -11.74
CA PHE A 265 -5.15 14.58 -12.25
C PHE A 265 -6.16 14.16 -13.32
N LEU A 266 -7.44 14.47 -13.17
CA LEU A 266 -8.45 14.20 -14.20
C LEU A 266 -8.16 14.98 -15.49
N VAL A 267 -7.80 16.25 -15.38
CA VAL A 267 -7.35 17.06 -16.52
C VAL A 267 -6.14 16.42 -17.20
N PHE A 268 -5.15 15.97 -16.41
CA PHE A 268 -4.01 15.22 -16.94
C PHE A 268 -4.44 13.95 -17.70
N VAL A 269 -5.35 13.14 -17.14
CA VAL A 269 -5.82 11.90 -17.81
C VAL A 269 -6.50 12.19 -19.15
N VAL A 270 -7.30 13.26 -19.22
CA VAL A 270 -7.97 13.68 -20.46
C VAL A 270 -6.95 14.19 -21.49
N LEU A 271 -5.99 15.01 -21.07
CA LEU A 271 -4.94 15.53 -21.96
C LEU A 271 -3.93 14.46 -22.41
N ASN A 272 -3.66 13.46 -21.57
CA ASN A 272 -2.73 12.37 -21.83
C ASN A 272 -3.37 11.18 -22.56
N ASP A 273 -4.69 11.20 -22.76
CA ASP A 273 -5.47 10.09 -23.34
C ASP A 273 -5.20 8.75 -22.62
N GLY A 274 -5.23 8.79 -21.28
CA GLY A 274 -4.99 7.63 -20.44
C GLY A 274 -4.30 7.95 -19.12
N ILE A 275 -4.25 6.95 -18.23
CA ILE A 275 -3.64 7.08 -16.89
C ILE A 275 -2.11 7.00 -16.96
N VAL A 276 -1.58 6.28 -17.94
CA VAL A 276 -0.16 5.95 -18.10
C VAL A 276 0.46 6.82 -19.20
N VAL A 277 1.69 7.29 -19.01
CA VAL A 277 2.39 8.19 -19.97
C VAL A 277 3.12 7.41 -21.08
N GLY A 278 3.57 6.19 -20.81
CA GLY A 278 4.28 5.31 -21.75
C GLY A 278 3.38 4.28 -22.42
N ASP A 279 3.83 3.02 -22.48
CA ASP A 279 3.08 1.90 -23.10
C ASP A 279 1.66 1.72 -22.53
N ARG A 280 0.67 2.33 -23.19
CA ARG A 280 -0.75 2.29 -22.82
C ARG A 280 -1.38 0.93 -23.05
N THR A 281 -0.95 0.21 -24.10
CA THR A 281 -1.60 -1.03 -24.56
C THR A 281 -1.47 -2.17 -23.54
N SER A 282 -0.37 -2.18 -22.79
CA SER A 282 -0.15 -3.17 -21.73
C SER A 282 -0.78 -2.77 -20.38
N HIS A 283 -1.37 -1.57 -20.27
CA HIS A 283 -1.87 -0.98 -19.02
C HIS A 283 -3.34 -0.55 -19.07
N GLU A 284 -4.14 -1.23 -19.89
CA GLU A 284 -5.59 -1.02 -19.95
C GLU A 284 -6.28 -1.44 -18.64
N ALA A 285 -7.19 -0.60 -18.17
CA ALA A 285 -8.03 -0.90 -17.01
C ALA A 285 -8.99 -2.05 -17.35
N CYS A 286 -9.13 -3.01 -16.42
CA CYS A 286 -10.06 -4.13 -16.58
C CYS A 286 -10.81 -4.39 -15.28
N LEU A 287 -11.94 -5.11 -15.35
CA LEU A 287 -12.69 -5.47 -14.16
C LEU A 287 -12.15 -6.77 -13.55
N ASN A 288 -10.93 -6.76 -13.00
CA ASN A 288 -10.30 -7.95 -12.42
C ASN A 288 -10.62 -8.12 -10.93
N PHE A 289 -11.89 -8.39 -10.60
CA PHE A 289 -12.35 -8.53 -9.22
C PHE A 289 -11.56 -9.54 -8.36
N PRO A 290 -11.04 -10.66 -8.90
CA PRO A 290 -10.18 -11.57 -8.15
C PRO A 290 -8.92 -10.94 -7.53
N GLN A 291 -8.45 -9.78 -8.03
CA GLN A 291 -7.35 -9.03 -7.41
C GLN A 291 -7.64 -8.68 -5.94
N LEU A 292 -8.91 -8.38 -5.62
CA LEU A 292 -9.31 -8.13 -4.23
C LEU A 292 -9.16 -9.40 -3.37
N PHE A 293 -9.51 -10.57 -3.92
CA PHE A 293 -9.35 -11.85 -3.23
C PHE A 293 -7.88 -12.21 -3.03
N TYR A 294 -7.05 -11.96 -4.05
CA TYR A 294 -5.60 -12.11 -3.94
C TYR A 294 -5.02 -11.19 -2.88
N PHE A 295 -5.49 -9.93 -2.82
CA PHE A 295 -5.12 -8.99 -1.76
C PHE A 295 -5.55 -9.46 -0.37
N PHE A 296 -6.76 -10.02 -0.21
CA PHE A 296 -7.20 -10.56 1.09
C PHE A 296 -6.35 -11.75 1.53
N SER A 297 -6.04 -12.68 0.64
CA SER A 297 -5.12 -13.79 0.94
C SER A 297 -3.72 -13.32 1.28
N PHE A 298 -3.18 -12.37 0.50
CA PHE A 298 -1.90 -11.73 0.75
C PHE A 298 -1.87 -11.07 2.13
N THR A 299 -2.91 -10.30 2.46
CA THR A 299 -3.04 -9.62 3.74
C THR A 299 -3.17 -10.62 4.89
N LEU A 300 -3.94 -11.69 4.72
CA LEU A 300 -4.06 -12.75 5.73
C LEU A 300 -2.71 -13.42 6.02
N PHE A 301 -1.93 -13.74 4.98
CA PHE A 301 -0.61 -14.35 5.12
C PHE A 301 0.36 -13.45 5.90
N PHE A 302 0.55 -12.21 5.44
CA PHE A 302 1.52 -11.31 6.07
C PHE A 302 1.07 -10.80 7.44
N SER A 303 -0.24 -10.68 7.68
CA SER A 303 -0.77 -10.32 9.01
C SER A 303 -1.11 -11.52 9.89
N LEU A 304 -0.73 -12.75 9.52
CA LEU A 304 -1.11 -13.96 10.24
C LEU A 304 -0.78 -13.89 11.74
N PRO A 305 0.45 -13.50 12.18
CA PRO A 305 0.82 -13.51 13.60
C PRO A 305 0.02 -12.51 14.45
N VAL A 306 -0.47 -11.44 13.83
CA VAL A 306 -1.15 -10.35 14.53
C VAL A 306 -2.68 -10.44 14.42
N SER A 307 -3.20 -10.89 13.28
CA SER A 307 -4.64 -10.93 12.98
C SER A 307 -5.31 -12.23 13.44
N LEU A 308 -4.62 -13.37 13.32
CA LEU A 308 -5.20 -14.67 13.56
C LEU A 308 -4.93 -15.17 14.98
N CYS A 309 -5.96 -15.76 15.58
CA CYS A 309 -5.85 -16.58 16.78
C CYS A 309 -6.96 -17.63 16.75
N TYR A 310 -6.85 -18.69 17.57
CA TYR A 310 -7.87 -19.74 17.65
C TYR A 310 -9.30 -19.19 17.83
N TYR A 311 -9.47 -18.16 18.67
CA TYR A 311 -10.76 -17.50 18.88
C TYR A 311 -11.33 -16.80 17.62
N ARG A 312 -10.47 -16.32 16.70
CA ARG A 312 -10.93 -15.75 15.41
C ARG A 312 -11.59 -16.83 14.55
N ILE A 313 -11.00 -18.02 14.50
CA ILE A 313 -11.55 -19.15 13.74
C ILE A 313 -12.89 -19.57 14.33
N LEU A 314 -12.98 -19.71 15.66
CA LEU A 314 -14.26 -20.03 16.32
C LEU A 314 -15.34 -18.99 16.04
N ARG A 315 -15.01 -17.68 16.08
CA ARG A 315 -15.95 -16.61 15.74
C ARG A 315 -16.41 -16.67 14.28
N PHE A 316 -15.53 -17.04 13.36
CA PHE A 316 -15.92 -17.24 11.96
C PHE A 316 -16.91 -18.41 11.82
N LEU A 317 -16.62 -19.55 12.46
CA LEU A 317 -17.54 -20.70 12.46
C LEU A 317 -18.89 -20.35 13.11
N GLN A 318 -18.89 -19.55 14.18
CA GLN A 318 -20.12 -19.04 14.79
C GLN A 318 -20.86 -18.08 13.85
N ALA A 319 -20.15 -17.21 13.12
CA ALA A 319 -20.76 -16.31 12.15
C ALA A 319 -21.41 -17.09 11.00
N LEU A 320 -20.73 -18.13 10.48
CA LEU A 320 -21.27 -19.04 9.47
C LEU A 320 -22.58 -19.69 9.94
N LYS A 321 -22.61 -20.18 11.19
CA LYS A 321 -23.81 -20.78 11.78
C LYS A 321 -24.94 -19.78 11.99
N LYS A 322 -24.62 -18.54 12.38
CA LYS A 322 -25.63 -17.49 12.64
C LYS A 322 -26.21 -16.88 11.37
N GLN A 323 -25.45 -16.80 10.27
CA GLN A 323 -25.86 -16.14 9.04
C GLN A 323 -25.53 -16.99 7.79
N PRO A 324 -26.04 -18.23 7.67
CA PRO A 324 -25.64 -19.14 6.60
C PRO A 324 -26.01 -18.61 5.21
N LEU A 325 -27.18 -17.97 5.06
CA LEU A 325 -27.63 -17.41 3.78
C LEU A 325 -26.74 -16.26 3.30
N PHE A 326 -26.24 -15.42 4.22
CA PHE A 326 -25.30 -14.34 3.87
C PHE A 326 -24.00 -14.91 3.33
N PHE A 327 -23.40 -15.89 4.01
CA PHE A 327 -22.15 -16.50 3.55
C PHE A 327 -22.33 -17.34 2.28
N LEU A 328 -23.49 -17.97 2.09
CA LEU A 328 -23.84 -18.64 0.84
C LEU A 328 -23.92 -17.63 -0.32
N PHE A 329 -24.59 -16.50 -0.10
CA PHE A 329 -24.66 -15.41 -1.08
C PHE A 329 -23.27 -14.85 -1.40
N VAL A 330 -22.46 -14.53 -0.40
CA VAL A 330 -21.09 -14.03 -0.59
C VAL A 330 -20.23 -15.06 -1.35
N THR A 331 -20.37 -16.34 -1.05
CA THR A 331 -19.67 -17.43 -1.75
C THR A 331 -20.13 -17.52 -3.21
N GLY A 332 -21.44 -17.47 -3.47
CA GLY A 332 -22.01 -17.50 -4.82
C GLY A 332 -21.55 -16.31 -5.68
N VAL A 333 -21.56 -15.10 -5.11
CA VAL A 333 -21.02 -13.91 -5.78
C VAL A 333 -19.52 -14.06 -6.02
N SER A 334 -18.75 -14.56 -5.05
CA SER A 334 -17.31 -14.76 -5.21
C SER A 334 -17.00 -15.77 -6.31
N LEU A 335 -17.75 -16.87 -6.42
CA LEU A 335 -17.63 -17.85 -7.51
C LEU A 335 -17.92 -17.21 -8.87
N LEU A 336 -18.98 -16.41 -8.98
CA LEU A 336 -19.33 -15.70 -10.20
C LEU A 336 -18.25 -14.69 -10.60
N LEU A 337 -17.69 -13.96 -9.64
CA LEU A 337 -16.59 -13.03 -9.87
C LEU A 337 -15.31 -13.74 -10.32
N VAL A 338 -14.95 -14.85 -9.67
CA VAL A 338 -13.81 -15.67 -10.11
C VAL A 338 -14.05 -16.26 -11.51
N TRP A 339 -15.26 -16.72 -11.81
CA TRP A 339 -15.56 -17.31 -13.11
C TRP A 339 -15.49 -16.29 -14.24
N LYS A 340 -16.16 -15.14 -14.10
CA LYS A 340 -16.34 -14.16 -15.17
C LYS A 340 -15.22 -13.14 -15.29
N PHE A 341 -14.57 -12.81 -14.18
CA PHE A 341 -13.69 -11.63 -14.08
C PHE A 341 -12.25 -11.97 -13.70
N THR A 342 -11.82 -13.23 -13.79
CA THR A 342 -10.39 -13.56 -13.68
C THR A 342 -9.67 -13.18 -14.98
N PHE A 343 -8.87 -12.12 -14.94
CA PHE A 343 -8.00 -11.73 -16.06
C PHE A 343 -6.55 -12.15 -15.78
N VAL A 344 -5.90 -12.73 -16.79
CA VAL A 344 -4.53 -13.23 -16.72
C VAL A 344 -3.67 -12.45 -17.70
N HIS A 345 -2.69 -11.71 -17.20
CA HIS A 345 -1.80 -10.91 -18.04
C HIS A 345 -0.73 -11.78 -18.72
N LYS A 346 -0.34 -11.43 -19.96
CA LYS A 346 0.74 -12.11 -20.71
C LYS A 346 2.06 -12.15 -19.93
N TYR A 347 2.42 -11.07 -19.24
CA TYR A 347 3.66 -10.99 -18.45
C TYR A 347 3.67 -11.94 -17.25
N LEU A 348 2.51 -12.19 -16.61
CA LEU A 348 2.41 -13.15 -15.52
C LEU A 348 2.72 -14.58 -15.97
N LEU A 349 2.46 -14.89 -17.24
CA LEU A 349 2.69 -16.22 -17.83
C LEU A 349 4.04 -16.35 -18.52
N ALA A 350 4.68 -15.24 -18.89
CA ALA A 350 5.92 -15.23 -19.65
C ALA A 350 7.15 -15.00 -18.77
N ASP A 351 7.03 -14.20 -17.70
CA ASP A 351 8.19 -13.76 -16.92
C ASP A 351 8.43 -14.64 -15.69
N ASN A 352 9.32 -15.61 -15.83
CA ASN A 352 9.70 -16.53 -14.77
C ASN A 352 10.62 -15.92 -13.69
N ARG A 353 10.95 -14.63 -13.76
CA ARG A 353 11.78 -13.94 -12.74
C ARG A 353 10.96 -13.57 -11.50
N HIS A 354 9.65 -13.39 -11.64
CA HIS A 354 8.79 -12.88 -10.55
C HIS A 354 8.18 -14.00 -9.71
N PHE A 355 8.06 -13.83 -8.39
CA PHE A 355 7.39 -14.82 -7.53
C PHE A 355 5.90 -15.04 -7.88
N PRO A 356 5.09 -14.02 -8.25
CA PRO A 356 3.74 -14.21 -8.75
C PRO A 356 3.62 -15.22 -9.91
N PHE A 357 4.62 -15.30 -10.80
CA PHE A 357 4.63 -16.31 -11.87
C PHE A 357 4.58 -17.73 -11.29
N TYR A 358 5.36 -18.01 -10.25
CA TYR A 358 5.38 -19.34 -9.63
C TYR A 358 4.15 -19.64 -8.81
N VAL A 359 3.57 -18.63 -8.14
CA VAL A 359 2.27 -18.79 -7.48
C VAL A 359 1.22 -19.14 -8.52
N TRP A 360 1.18 -18.43 -9.66
CA TRP A 360 0.25 -18.70 -10.74
C TRP A 360 0.46 -20.09 -11.34
N LYS A 361 1.69 -20.40 -11.75
CA LYS A 361 2.06 -21.66 -12.40
C LYS A 361 1.87 -22.88 -11.49
N ARG A 362 2.26 -22.78 -10.22
CA ARG A 362 2.26 -23.93 -9.30
C ARG A 362 0.98 -24.08 -8.48
N LEU A 363 0.13 -23.06 -8.36
CA LEU A 363 -1.14 -23.17 -7.66
C LEU A 363 -2.31 -23.13 -8.65
N PHE A 364 -2.48 -22.02 -9.38
CA PHE A 364 -3.64 -21.77 -10.22
C PHE A 364 -3.67 -22.62 -11.49
N GLN A 365 -2.52 -22.85 -12.13
CA GLN A 365 -2.44 -23.65 -13.36
C GLN A 365 -2.39 -25.18 -13.13
N ARG A 366 -2.46 -25.66 -11.88
CA ARG A 366 -2.50 -27.12 -11.62
C ARG A 366 -3.76 -27.77 -12.17
N HIS A 367 -4.90 -27.09 -12.02
CA HIS A 367 -6.19 -27.54 -12.52
C HIS A 367 -7.16 -26.35 -12.61
N GLU A 368 -8.02 -26.31 -13.62
CA GLU A 368 -8.93 -25.18 -13.87
C GLU A 368 -9.90 -24.90 -12.72
N LEU A 369 -10.19 -25.93 -11.91
CA LEU A 369 -11.07 -25.83 -10.75
C LEU A 369 -10.41 -25.23 -9.50
N VAL A 370 -9.07 -25.14 -9.44
CA VAL A 370 -8.36 -24.65 -8.24
C VAL A 370 -8.83 -23.25 -7.86
N ARG A 371 -9.02 -22.36 -8.84
CA ARG A 371 -9.52 -20.99 -8.60
C ARG A 371 -10.85 -20.95 -7.83
N PHE A 372 -11.71 -21.95 -8.03
CA PHE A 372 -12.99 -22.06 -7.31
C PHE A 372 -12.82 -22.69 -5.93
N PHE A 373 -11.94 -23.70 -5.80
CA PHE A 373 -11.62 -24.30 -4.51
C PHE A 373 -10.96 -23.34 -3.52
N LEU A 374 -10.35 -22.24 -4.01
CA LEU A 374 -9.79 -21.19 -3.16
C LEU A 374 -10.84 -20.23 -2.59
N VAL A 375 -12.08 -20.22 -3.11
CA VAL A 375 -13.13 -19.28 -2.67
C VAL A 375 -13.43 -19.35 -1.18
N PRO A 376 -13.58 -20.52 -0.53
CA PRO A 376 -13.76 -20.58 0.92
C PRO A 376 -12.63 -19.88 1.70
N ALA A 377 -11.39 -20.01 1.24
CA ALA A 377 -10.25 -19.32 1.83
C ALA A 377 -10.32 -17.80 1.61
N TYR A 378 -10.76 -17.35 0.43
CA TYR A 378 -10.99 -15.93 0.15
C TYR A 378 -12.09 -15.33 1.03
N VAL A 379 -13.20 -16.06 1.24
CA VAL A 379 -14.29 -15.63 2.11
C VAL A 379 -13.81 -15.49 3.56
N PHE A 380 -13.04 -16.46 4.06
CA PHE A 380 -12.44 -16.36 5.39
C PHE A 380 -11.45 -15.19 5.49
N ALA A 381 -10.58 -15.01 4.49
CA ALA A 381 -9.60 -13.92 4.47
C ALA A 381 -10.29 -12.55 4.47
N GLY A 382 -11.33 -12.38 3.65
CA GLY A 382 -12.15 -11.16 3.62
C GLY A 382 -12.88 -10.92 4.94
N TRP A 383 -13.46 -11.95 5.56
CA TRP A 383 -14.08 -11.82 6.88
C TRP A 383 -13.06 -11.40 7.96
N ASN A 384 -11.88 -12.02 7.99
CA ASN A 384 -10.81 -11.69 8.94
C ASN A 384 -10.28 -10.26 8.72
N PHE A 385 -10.21 -9.81 7.47
CA PHE A 385 -9.84 -8.44 7.11
C PHE A 385 -10.83 -7.43 7.69
N ILE A 386 -12.12 -7.61 7.46
CA ILE A 386 -13.17 -6.71 7.99
C ILE A 386 -13.20 -6.73 9.53
N GLU A 387 -13.15 -7.91 10.14
CA GLU A 387 -13.17 -8.02 11.61
C GLU A 387 -11.88 -7.45 12.25
N SER A 388 -10.80 -7.27 11.50
CA SER A 388 -9.58 -6.58 11.98
C SER A 388 -9.71 -5.05 11.96
N LEU A 389 -10.63 -4.52 11.14
CA LEU A 389 -10.93 -3.08 11.05
C LEU A 389 -12.15 -2.65 11.89
N LYS A 390 -12.75 -3.56 12.66
CA LYS A 390 -13.98 -3.31 13.44
C LYS A 390 -13.88 -2.17 14.46
N SER A 391 -12.67 -1.79 14.88
CA SER A 391 -12.45 -0.64 15.77
C SER A 391 -12.57 0.71 15.06
N ARG A 392 -12.58 0.72 13.73
CA ARG A 392 -12.75 1.92 12.91
C ARG A 392 -14.23 2.19 12.65
N SER A 393 -14.55 3.43 12.34
CA SER A 393 -15.92 3.81 12.03
C SER A 393 -16.38 3.19 10.72
N LEU A 394 -17.70 3.10 10.57
CA LEU A 394 -18.32 2.58 9.36
C LEU A 394 -17.91 3.41 8.14
N PHE A 395 -18.03 4.74 8.21
CA PHE A 395 -17.75 5.61 7.06
C PHE A 395 -16.28 5.58 6.68
N TRP A 396 -15.36 5.49 7.65
CA TRP A 396 -13.93 5.31 7.36
C TRP A 396 -13.67 3.96 6.66
N SER A 397 -14.32 2.89 7.15
CA SER A 397 -14.16 1.55 6.57
C SER A 397 -14.70 1.48 5.14
N LEU A 398 -15.82 2.15 4.86
CA LEU A 398 -16.38 2.28 3.52
C LEU A 398 -15.43 3.07 2.59
N ALA A 399 -14.91 4.22 3.04
CA ALA A 399 -13.94 5.00 2.26
C ALA A 399 -12.69 4.16 1.93
N PHE A 400 -12.18 3.40 2.90
CA PHE A 400 -11.05 2.51 2.68
C PHE A 400 -11.36 1.37 1.70
N LEU A 401 -12.53 0.73 1.80
CA LEU A 401 -12.94 -0.34 0.89
C LEU A 401 -13.14 0.14 -0.55
N VAL A 402 -13.72 1.33 -0.75
CA VAL A 402 -13.86 1.94 -2.08
C VAL A 402 -12.49 2.21 -2.69
N CYS A 403 -11.56 2.79 -1.92
CA CYS A 403 -10.21 3.05 -2.39
C CYS A 403 -9.44 1.74 -2.64
N LEU A 404 -9.64 0.72 -1.80
CA LEU A 404 -9.04 -0.60 -2.00
C LEU A 404 -9.53 -1.26 -3.30
N LEU A 405 -10.84 -1.21 -3.57
CA LEU A 405 -11.41 -1.69 -4.83
C LEU A 405 -10.83 -0.94 -6.03
N ALA A 406 -10.79 0.39 -5.97
CA ALA A 406 -10.22 1.22 -7.03
C ALA A 406 -8.72 0.94 -7.25
N ALA A 407 -7.98 0.62 -6.19
CA ALA A 407 -6.55 0.33 -6.26
C ALA A 407 -6.23 -1.07 -6.79
N THR A 408 -7.13 -2.04 -6.64
CA THR A 408 -6.85 -3.46 -6.93
C THR A 408 -7.59 -3.98 -8.16
N VAL A 409 -8.90 -3.70 -8.29
CA VAL A 409 -9.76 -4.29 -9.33
C VAL A 409 -9.36 -3.87 -10.75
N PRO A 410 -9.00 -2.60 -11.03
CA PRO A 410 -8.60 -2.16 -12.37
C PRO A 410 -7.34 -2.83 -12.92
N GLN A 411 -6.59 -3.57 -12.11
CA GLN A 411 -5.27 -4.08 -12.46
C GLN A 411 -5.33 -5.41 -13.21
N LYS A 412 -4.83 -5.42 -14.44
CA LYS A 412 -4.74 -6.63 -15.28
C LYS A 412 -3.64 -7.58 -14.82
N LEU A 413 -2.50 -7.04 -14.36
CA LEU A 413 -1.35 -7.81 -13.88
C LEU A 413 -1.46 -8.08 -12.36
N LEU A 414 -1.31 -9.34 -11.96
CA LEU A 414 -1.11 -9.70 -10.55
C LEU A 414 0.35 -9.46 -10.17
N GLU A 415 0.60 -8.43 -9.38
CA GLU A 415 1.92 -8.11 -8.85
C GLU A 415 1.79 -7.63 -7.41
N PHE A 416 2.55 -8.23 -6.49
CA PHE A 416 2.38 -7.98 -5.06
C PHE A 416 2.79 -6.56 -4.63
N ARG A 417 3.55 -5.84 -5.46
CA ARG A 417 3.92 -4.44 -5.22
C ARG A 417 2.72 -3.52 -5.13
N TYR A 418 1.66 -3.81 -5.89
CA TYR A 418 0.41 -3.04 -5.83
C TYR A 418 -0.29 -3.15 -4.47
N PHE A 419 0.06 -4.17 -3.68
CA PHE A 419 -0.53 -4.42 -2.37
C PHE A 419 0.20 -3.73 -1.22
N ILE A 420 1.36 -3.07 -1.45
CA ILE A 420 2.16 -2.44 -0.40
C ILE A 420 1.35 -1.38 0.37
N VAL A 421 0.89 -0.34 -0.32
CA VAL A 421 0.15 0.77 0.32
C VAL A 421 -1.14 0.31 1.00
N PRO A 422 -2.05 -0.46 0.36
CA PRO A 422 -3.26 -0.91 1.04
C PRO A 422 -2.97 -1.80 2.25
N TYR A 423 -1.92 -2.64 2.18
CA TYR A 423 -1.50 -3.46 3.31
C TYR A 423 -1.00 -2.62 4.50
N LEU A 424 -0.14 -1.62 4.24
CA LEU A 424 0.36 -0.72 5.27
C LEU A 424 -0.77 0.09 5.91
N MET A 425 -1.70 0.61 5.10
CA MET A 425 -2.88 1.33 5.61
C MET A 425 -3.77 0.42 6.46
N TYR A 426 -4.01 -0.83 6.03
CA TYR A 426 -4.72 -1.82 6.84
C TYR A 426 -4.02 -2.07 8.18
N ARG A 427 -2.71 -2.36 8.16
CA ARG A 427 -1.95 -2.69 9.38
C ARG A 427 -1.84 -1.54 10.37
N LEU A 428 -1.68 -0.30 9.90
CA LEU A 428 -1.64 0.90 10.75
C LEU A 428 -2.97 1.10 11.50
N HIS A 429 -4.08 0.69 10.88
CA HIS A 429 -5.42 0.89 11.44
C HIS A 429 -5.92 -0.26 12.31
N MET A 430 -5.27 -1.42 12.28
CA MET A 430 -5.51 -2.48 13.25
C MET A 430 -5.19 -2.01 14.68
N PRO A 431 -5.91 -2.50 15.71
CA PRO A 431 -5.49 -2.32 17.10
C PRO A 431 -4.04 -2.78 17.29
N LEU A 432 -3.27 -2.05 18.09
CA LEU A 432 -1.85 -2.34 18.25
C LEU A 432 -1.68 -3.75 18.85
N PRO A 433 -0.98 -4.68 18.19
CA PRO A 433 -0.88 -6.05 18.69
C PRO A 433 -0.05 -6.14 19.98
N SER A 434 -0.14 -7.28 20.68
CA SER A 434 0.72 -7.57 21.82
C SER A 434 2.17 -7.75 21.38
N LEU A 435 3.12 -7.48 22.27
CA LEU A 435 4.56 -7.57 21.96
C LEU A 435 4.98 -8.96 21.42
N PRO A 436 4.53 -10.10 21.97
CA PRO A 436 4.88 -11.42 21.42
C PRO A 436 4.42 -11.60 19.98
N ARG A 437 3.22 -11.12 19.63
CA ARG A 437 2.70 -11.21 18.25
C ARG A 437 3.50 -10.33 17.29
N LEU A 438 3.91 -9.15 17.73
CA LEU A 438 4.79 -8.27 16.96
C LEU A 438 6.18 -8.90 16.75
N ILE A 439 6.72 -9.59 17.75
CA ILE A 439 7.99 -10.33 17.61
C ILE A 439 7.84 -11.43 16.56
N VAL A 440 6.77 -12.23 16.61
CA VAL A 440 6.54 -13.29 15.61
C VAL A 440 6.34 -12.71 14.20
N GLU A 441 5.63 -11.58 14.07
CA GLU A 441 5.52 -10.86 12.79
C GLU A 441 6.88 -10.37 12.29
N PHE A 442 7.68 -9.75 13.15
CA PHE A 442 9.02 -9.30 12.80
C PHE A 442 9.92 -10.45 12.35
N VAL A 443 9.87 -11.59 13.05
CA VAL A 443 10.61 -12.80 12.69
C VAL A 443 10.14 -13.36 11.35
N LEU A 444 8.81 -13.43 11.12
CA LEU A 444 8.25 -13.84 9.83
C LEU A 444 8.77 -12.95 8.69
N TYR A 445 8.73 -11.63 8.86
CA TYR A 445 9.20 -10.71 7.83
C TYR A 445 10.70 -10.80 7.60
N THR A 446 11.48 -10.91 8.67
CA THR A 446 12.93 -11.11 8.59
C THR A 446 13.26 -12.41 7.85
N ALA A 447 12.54 -13.50 8.13
CA ALA A 447 12.73 -14.78 7.44
C ALA A 447 12.37 -14.68 5.95
N VAL A 448 11.25 -14.03 5.59
CA VAL A 448 10.86 -13.83 4.19
C VAL A 448 11.85 -12.92 3.47
N ASN A 449 12.32 -11.83 4.11
CA ASN A 449 13.36 -10.96 3.56
C ASN A 449 14.67 -11.71 3.33
N ALA A 450 15.13 -12.48 4.33
CA ALA A 450 16.34 -13.28 4.20
C ALA A 450 16.22 -14.30 3.07
N ALA A 451 15.09 -15.00 2.95
CA ALA A 451 14.85 -15.96 1.89
C ALA A 451 14.80 -15.30 0.51
N THR A 452 14.07 -14.20 0.35
CA THR A 452 13.90 -13.51 -0.94
C THR A 452 15.20 -12.86 -1.41
N LEU A 453 15.95 -12.21 -0.50
CA LEU A 453 17.28 -11.67 -0.81
C LEU A 453 18.29 -12.78 -1.10
N TYR A 454 18.26 -13.89 -0.35
CA TYR A 454 19.12 -15.05 -0.64
C TYR A 454 18.83 -15.62 -2.02
N ILE A 455 17.55 -15.81 -2.38
CA ILE A 455 17.18 -16.30 -3.72
C ILE A 455 17.66 -15.30 -4.78
N PHE A 456 17.43 -14.00 -4.62
CA PHE A 456 17.89 -13.00 -5.58
C PHE A 456 19.42 -13.00 -5.77
N ILE A 457 20.18 -13.09 -4.67
CA ILE A 457 21.64 -13.03 -4.68
C ILE A 457 22.27 -14.35 -5.16
N ALA A 458 21.81 -15.49 -4.64
CA ALA A 458 22.48 -16.77 -4.79
C ALA A 458 21.84 -17.71 -5.81
N LYS A 459 20.57 -17.51 -6.20
CA LYS A 459 19.86 -18.36 -7.17
C LYS A 459 19.69 -17.60 -8.48
N THR A 460 20.67 -17.77 -9.36
CA THR A 460 20.68 -17.21 -10.71
C THR A 460 20.34 -18.26 -11.76
N PHE A 461 19.95 -17.81 -12.95
CA PHE A 461 19.74 -18.66 -14.11
C PHE A 461 20.00 -17.89 -15.41
N HIS A 462 20.06 -18.59 -16.53
CA HIS A 462 20.24 -18.00 -17.85
C HIS A 462 19.11 -18.45 -18.78
N TRP A 463 18.65 -17.56 -19.65
CA TRP A 463 17.77 -17.94 -20.76
C TRP A 463 18.62 -18.36 -21.95
N SER A 464 18.15 -19.32 -22.74
CA SER A 464 18.86 -19.80 -23.93
C SER A 464 19.18 -18.70 -24.94
N ALA A 465 18.38 -17.64 -24.98
CA ALA A 465 18.52 -16.50 -25.89
C ALA A 465 19.28 -15.29 -25.30
N SER A 466 19.79 -15.37 -24.07
CA SER A 466 20.43 -14.22 -23.41
C SER A 466 21.66 -14.64 -22.61
N THR A 467 22.77 -13.94 -22.82
CA THR A 467 24.00 -14.09 -22.03
C THR A 467 23.90 -13.41 -20.66
N ALA A 468 22.93 -12.52 -20.45
CA ALA A 468 22.72 -11.84 -19.18
C ALA A 468 22.17 -12.80 -18.11
N THR A 469 22.79 -12.78 -16.94
CA THR A 469 22.34 -13.51 -15.75
C THR A 469 21.00 -12.98 -15.25
N GLN A 470 20.03 -13.86 -15.09
CA GLN A 470 18.71 -13.55 -14.54
C GLN A 470 18.63 -13.94 -13.06
N ARG A 471 17.79 -13.23 -12.31
CA ARG A 471 17.61 -13.37 -10.86
C ARG A 471 16.12 -13.39 -10.50
N PHE A 472 15.73 -14.16 -9.49
CA PHE A 472 14.34 -14.14 -9.04
C PHE A 472 14.06 -12.96 -8.10
N MET A 473 12.94 -12.28 -8.29
CA MET A 473 12.50 -11.15 -7.47
C MET A 473 10.99 -11.18 -7.19
N TRP A 474 10.54 -10.24 -6.36
CA TRP A 474 9.12 -10.04 -6.05
C TRP A 474 8.29 -9.69 -7.26
#